data_AF-A0A1F9YU41-F1
#
_entry.id   AF-A0A1F9YU41-F1
#
_cell.length_a   1.000
_cell.length_b   1.000
_cell.length_c   1.000
_cell.angle_alpha   90.00
_cell.angle_beta   90.00
_cell.angle_gamma   90.00
#
_symmetry.space_group_name_H-M   'P 1'
#
loop_
_entity.id
_entity.type
_entity.pdbx_description
1 polymer ?
#
loop_
_entity_poly.entity_id
_entity_poly.type
_entity_poly.pdbx_seq_one_letter_code
_entity_poly.pdbx_strand_id
1 'polypeptide(L)'
;MRININPAIPGFIASGSCLLELAGAVPPFSAGLMTLQFIVIHSSWFIFGLPLTLNEKNRPVIFYGLLAAYSAIAFSAGGAPGVVQFAGLTYATYYGYVFHGGGAQGRVPLALRWLAAFVFYAAAIVFSGLPDSSGVWVRPARAALSGAVYFAALGAMELSGFYETGWKKAARFVIEKDPAARDRLPAWLIKAVYGTR
;
A
#
# COMPACT_ATOMS: atom_id res chain seq x y z
N MET A 1 -25.19 11.41 -4.52
CA MET A 1 -24.14 11.45 -5.55
C MET A 1 -22.90 10.78 -4.96
N ARG A 2 -22.51 9.57 -5.40
CA ARG A 2 -21.25 8.95 -4.94
C ARG A 2 -20.12 9.57 -5.76
N ILE A 3 -19.22 10.31 -5.11
CA ILE A 3 -18.01 10.80 -5.77
C ILE A 3 -17.14 9.57 -6.04
N ASN A 4 -17.04 9.18 -7.31
CA ASN A 4 -16.19 8.07 -7.72
C ASN A 4 -14.76 8.60 -7.90
N ILE A 5 -14.01 8.67 -6.80
CA ILE A 5 -12.62 9.12 -6.84
C ILE A 5 -11.76 7.97 -7.36
N ASN A 6 -11.10 8.17 -8.50
CA ASN A 6 -10.17 7.18 -9.05
C ASN A 6 -9.03 6.95 -8.04
N PRO A 7 -8.82 5.69 -7.58
CA PRO A 7 -7.84 5.37 -6.54
C PRO A 7 -6.38 5.63 -6.96
N ALA A 8 -6.11 5.86 -8.25
CA ALA A 8 -4.79 6.25 -8.74
C ALA A 8 -4.43 7.72 -8.44
N ILE A 9 -5.43 8.59 -8.30
CA ILE A 9 -5.24 10.04 -8.16
C ILE A 9 -4.35 10.39 -6.95
N PRO A 10 -4.59 9.86 -5.74
CA PRO A 10 -3.72 10.15 -4.59
C PRO A 10 -2.25 9.81 -4.82
N GLY A 11 -1.97 8.69 -5.52
CA GLY A 11 -0.60 8.29 -5.87
C GLY A 11 0.05 9.30 -6.81
N PHE A 12 -0.64 9.71 -7.87
CA PHE A 12 -0.09 10.71 -8.79
C PHE A 12 0.08 12.10 -8.16
N ILE A 13 -0.83 12.51 -7.27
CA ILE A 13 -0.67 13.76 -6.50
C ILE A 13 0.57 13.69 -5.61
N ALA A 14 0.74 12.61 -4.84
CA ALA A 14 1.93 12.43 -3.99
C ALA A 14 3.22 12.40 -4.82
N SER A 15 3.21 11.73 -5.98
CA SER A 15 4.32 11.74 -6.92
C SER A 15 4.64 13.15 -7.43
N GLY A 16 3.63 13.90 -7.84
CA GLY A 16 3.79 15.27 -8.33
C GLY A 16 4.37 16.18 -7.26
N SER A 17 3.90 16.08 -6.02
CA SER A 17 4.46 16.83 -4.89
C SER A 17 5.93 16.50 -4.66
N CYS A 18 6.34 15.23 -4.76
CA CYS A 18 7.74 14.84 -4.63
C CYS A 18 8.61 15.40 -5.77
N LEU A 19 8.08 15.48 -7.00
CA LEU A 19 8.78 16.11 -8.11
C LEU A 19 8.92 17.64 -7.92
N LEU A 20 7.92 18.29 -7.34
CA LEU A 20 8.00 19.71 -6.98
C LEU A 20 9.08 19.94 -5.91
N GLU A 21 9.22 19.05 -4.92
CA GLU A 21 10.31 19.11 -3.94
C GLU A 21 11.66 18.92 -4.63
N LEU A 22 11.77 17.94 -5.54
CA LEU A 22 12.99 17.67 -6.30
C LEU A 22 13.41 18.87 -7.15
N ALA A 23 12.44 19.61 -7.70
CA ALA A 23 12.66 20.85 -8.44
C ALA A 23 12.95 22.07 -7.54
N GLY A 24 12.88 21.93 -6.21
CA GLY A 24 13.06 23.02 -5.25
C GLY A 24 11.88 23.99 -5.16
N ALA A 25 10.71 23.63 -5.71
CA ALA A 25 9.51 24.46 -5.71
C ALA A 25 8.74 24.42 -4.38
N VAL A 26 8.98 23.40 -3.53
CA VAL A 26 8.38 23.26 -2.21
C VAL A 26 9.42 22.81 -1.17
N PRO A 27 9.20 23.04 0.13
CA PRO A 27 10.12 22.62 1.18
C PRO A 27 10.32 21.10 1.24
N PRO A 28 11.43 20.59 1.80
CA PRO A 28 11.65 19.15 1.97
C PRO A 28 10.59 18.47 2.84
N PHE A 29 9.91 17.45 2.31
CA PHE A 29 8.93 16.65 3.06
C PHE A 29 8.98 15.15 2.69
N SER A 30 9.58 14.79 1.56
CA SER A 30 9.53 13.44 0.97
C SER A 30 10.22 12.40 1.83
N ALA A 31 11.27 12.76 2.57
CA ALA A 31 11.93 11.87 3.51
C ALA A 31 10.99 11.42 4.65
N GLY A 32 10.25 12.38 5.23
CA GLY A 32 9.22 12.10 6.23
C GLY A 32 8.08 11.29 5.66
N LEU A 33 7.59 11.67 4.47
CA LEU A 33 6.51 10.96 3.79
C LEU A 33 6.86 9.50 3.49
N MET A 34 8.07 9.25 2.97
CA MET A 34 8.54 7.89 2.68
C MET A 34 8.80 7.09 3.95
N THR A 35 9.26 7.72 5.04
CA THR A 35 9.40 7.06 6.35
C THR A 35 8.04 6.63 6.90
N LEU A 36 7.03 7.50 6.81
CA LEU A 36 5.66 7.16 7.21
C LEU A 36 5.07 6.07 6.32
N GLN A 37 5.37 6.08 5.02
CA GLN A 37 4.92 5.02 4.13
C GLN A 37 5.50 3.66 4.50
N PHE A 38 6.77 3.58 4.93
CA PHE A 38 7.34 2.35 5.49
C PHE A 38 6.51 1.84 6.66
N ILE A 39 6.13 2.75 7.58
CA ILE A 39 5.29 2.43 8.73
C ILE A 39 3.91 1.92 8.28
N VAL A 40 3.30 2.54 7.27
CA VAL A 40 2.00 2.10 6.70
C VAL A 40 2.09 0.69 6.09
N ILE A 41 3.14 0.38 5.34
CA ILE A 41 3.36 -0.95 4.73
C ILE A 41 3.53 -2.02 5.82
N HIS A 42 4.18 -1.69 6.94
CA HIS A 42 4.38 -2.63 8.04
C HIS A 42 3.16 -2.74 8.95
N SER A 43 2.38 -1.66 9.10
CA SER A 43 1.10 -1.70 9.81
C SER A 43 0.06 -2.56 9.07
N SER A 44 0.20 -2.72 7.74
CA SER A 44 -0.68 -3.59 6.94
C SER A 44 -0.71 -5.02 7.44
N TRP A 45 0.43 -5.56 7.88
CA TRP A 45 0.54 -6.94 8.39
C TRP A 45 -0.48 -7.21 9.50
N PHE A 46 -0.78 -6.18 10.30
CA PHE A 46 -1.74 -6.29 11.39
C PHE A 46 -3.18 -6.30 10.88
N ILE A 47 -3.50 -5.52 9.84
CA ILE A 47 -4.81 -5.58 9.17
C ILE A 47 -5.04 -6.97 8.56
N PHE A 48 -3.99 -7.63 8.06
CA PHE A 48 -4.05 -8.99 7.51
C PHE A 48 -4.09 -10.10 8.57
N GLY A 49 -3.29 -9.97 9.63
CA GLY A 49 -3.10 -11.01 10.64
C GLY A 49 -4.22 -11.06 11.68
N LEU A 50 -4.73 -9.90 12.11
CA LEU A 50 -5.75 -9.80 13.17
C LEU A 50 -7.00 -10.66 12.94
N PRO A 51 -7.59 -10.70 11.73
CA PRO A 51 -8.77 -11.51 11.48
C PRO A 51 -8.50 -13.02 11.45
N LEU A 52 -7.25 -13.44 11.18
CA LEU A 52 -6.89 -14.84 10.95
C LEU A 52 -6.37 -15.55 12.19
N THR A 53 -5.80 -14.82 13.15
CA THR A 53 -5.08 -15.43 14.28
C THR A 53 -5.69 -15.13 15.65
N LEU A 54 -6.61 -14.17 15.76
CA LEU A 54 -7.08 -13.67 17.04
C LEU A 54 -8.57 -13.93 17.27
N ASN A 55 -8.88 -14.32 18.51
CA ASN A 55 -10.24 -14.46 19.04
C ASN A 55 -11.00 -13.13 18.87
N GLU A 56 -12.24 -13.21 18.40
CA GLU A 56 -13.08 -12.06 18.03
C GLU A 56 -13.19 -11.03 19.16
N LYS A 57 -13.20 -11.49 20.42
CA LYS A 57 -13.24 -10.65 21.62
C LYS A 57 -12.03 -9.72 21.78
N ASN A 58 -10.85 -10.16 21.34
CA ASN A 58 -9.59 -9.41 21.53
C ASN A 58 -9.24 -8.53 20.31
N ARG A 59 -9.88 -8.75 19.16
CA ARG A 59 -9.60 -8.02 17.91
C ARG A 59 -9.72 -6.49 18.08
N PRO A 60 -10.76 -5.93 18.73
CA PRO A 60 -10.88 -4.48 18.87
C PRO A 60 -9.75 -3.88 19.71
N VAL A 61 -9.43 -4.52 20.84
CA VAL A 61 -8.38 -4.06 21.76
C VAL A 61 -7.02 -4.03 21.07
N ILE A 62 -6.68 -5.09 20.34
CA ILE A 62 -5.41 -5.18 19.63
C ILE A 62 -5.37 -4.21 18.45
N PHE A 63 -6.48 -4.08 17.71
CA PHE A 63 -6.60 -3.09 16.63
C PHE A 63 -6.36 -1.66 17.13
N TYR A 64 -7.07 -1.23 18.18
CA TYR A 64 -6.90 0.12 18.74
C TYR A 64 -5.52 0.31 19.38
N GLY A 65 -4.98 -0.70 20.06
CA GLY A 65 -3.64 -0.65 20.63
C GLY A 65 -2.56 -0.45 19.55
N LEU A 66 -2.68 -1.17 18.44
CA LEU A 66 -1.76 -1.01 17.30
C LEU A 66 -1.96 0.31 16.57
N LEU A 67 -3.20 0.74 16.36
CA LEU A 67 -3.47 2.05 15.77
C LEU A 67 -2.86 3.17 16.62
N ALA A 68 -2.99 3.09 17.95
CA ALA A 68 -2.36 4.01 18.88
C ALA A 68 -0.83 3.95 18.81
N ALA A 69 -0.25 2.74 18.82
CA ALA A 69 1.21 2.57 18.70
C ALA A 69 1.75 3.14 17.38
N TYR A 70 1.11 2.86 16.25
CA TYR A 70 1.50 3.40 14.95
C TYR A 70 1.29 4.90 14.84
N SER A 71 0.24 5.44 15.45
CA SER A 71 0.03 6.88 15.54
C SER A 71 1.11 7.54 16.39
N ALA A 72 1.56 6.90 17.47
CA ALA A 72 2.66 7.40 18.30
C ALA A 72 4.00 7.37 17.55
N ILE A 73 4.26 6.32 16.75
CA ILE A 73 5.45 6.26 15.88
C ILE A 73 5.37 7.33 14.78
N ALA A 74 4.19 7.54 14.18
CA ALA A 74 4.00 8.61 13.20
C ALA A 74 4.21 10.01 13.81
N PHE A 75 3.76 10.19 15.05
CA PHE A 75 4.00 11.41 15.82
C PHE A 75 5.47 11.61 16.14
N SER A 76 6.22 10.56 16.51
CA SER A 76 7.66 10.69 16.77
C SER A 76 8.46 10.99 15.49
N ALA A 77 7.98 10.55 14.33
CA ALA A 77 8.63 10.80 13.04
C ALA A 77 8.35 12.22 12.48
N GLY A 78 7.17 12.80 12.73
CA GLY A 78 6.75 14.05 12.07
C GLY A 78 5.82 14.95 12.88
N GLY A 79 5.70 14.74 14.19
CA GLY A 79 4.77 15.46 15.06
C GLY A 79 3.31 15.24 14.69
N ALA A 80 2.44 16.20 15.04
CA ALA A 80 1.02 16.15 14.69
C ALA A 80 0.77 16.03 13.16
N PRO A 81 1.52 16.73 12.28
CA PRO A 81 1.41 16.52 10.83
C PRO A 81 1.73 15.08 10.40
N GLY A 82 2.68 14.42 11.05
CA GLY A 82 3.04 13.03 10.77
C GLY A 82 1.88 12.06 11.01
N VAL A 83 1.05 12.29 12.02
CA VAL A 83 -0.15 11.49 12.27
C VAL A 83 -1.19 11.66 11.16
N VAL A 84 -1.39 12.90 10.69
CA VAL A 84 -2.30 13.19 9.57
C VAL A 84 -1.80 12.54 8.28
N GLN A 85 -0.50 12.63 8.00
CA GLN A 85 0.12 11.97 6.86
C GLN A 85 -0.01 10.44 6.95
N PHE A 86 0.24 9.85 8.12
CA PHE A 86 0.04 8.41 8.35
C PHE A 86 -1.41 8.00 8.09
N ALA A 87 -2.39 8.74 8.60
CA ALA A 87 -3.81 8.48 8.36
C ALA A 87 -4.18 8.60 6.87
N GLY A 88 -3.67 9.63 6.19
CA GLY A 88 -3.90 9.85 4.76
C GLY A 88 -3.27 8.74 3.89
N LEU A 89 -2.04 8.35 4.17
CA LEU A 89 -1.34 7.27 3.47
C LEU A 89 -1.99 5.90 3.75
N THR A 90 -2.40 5.64 4.99
CA THR A 90 -3.18 4.47 5.37
C THR A 90 -4.47 4.43 4.56
N TYR A 91 -5.23 5.53 4.54
CA TYR A 91 -6.47 5.61 3.78
C TYR A 91 -6.24 5.42 2.28
N ALA A 92 -5.24 6.09 1.68
CA ALA A 92 -4.91 5.93 0.27
C ALA A 92 -4.53 4.48 -0.08
N THR A 93 -3.74 3.83 0.77
CA THR A 93 -3.30 2.44 0.60
C THR A 93 -4.50 1.46 0.69
N TYR A 94 -5.50 1.76 1.54
CA TYR A 94 -6.61 0.84 1.84
C TYR A 94 -7.99 1.28 1.34
N TYR A 95 -8.08 2.38 0.59
CA TYR A 95 -9.34 2.94 0.11
C TYR A 95 -10.22 1.85 -0.54
N GLY A 96 -9.64 1.06 -1.45
CA GLY A 96 -10.35 -0.02 -2.12
C GLY A 96 -10.93 -1.09 -1.18
N TYR A 97 -10.28 -1.37 -0.04
CA TYR A 97 -10.77 -2.35 0.93
C TYR A 97 -11.86 -1.79 1.85
N VAL A 98 -11.68 -0.55 2.32
CA VAL A 98 -12.63 0.12 3.22
C VAL A 98 -14.00 0.30 2.55
N PHE A 99 -14.03 0.56 1.24
CA PHE A 99 -15.28 0.81 0.51
C PHE A 99 -15.93 -0.41 -0.17
N HIS A 100 -15.21 -1.51 -0.40
CA HIS A 100 -15.74 -2.66 -1.16
C HIS A 100 -16.03 -3.93 -0.33
N GLY A 101 -15.83 -3.90 1.00
CA GLY A 101 -16.33 -4.92 1.93
C GLY A 101 -15.41 -6.13 2.16
N GLY A 102 -15.47 -6.67 3.39
CA GLY A 102 -14.54 -7.66 3.96
C GLY A 102 -14.69 -9.12 3.51
N GLY A 103 -15.00 -9.38 2.22
CA GLY A 103 -15.06 -10.74 1.65
C GLY A 103 -13.71 -11.25 1.11
N ALA A 104 -13.62 -12.53 0.73
CA ALA A 104 -12.43 -13.09 0.06
C ALA A 104 -12.05 -12.34 -1.23
N GLN A 105 -13.04 -11.75 -1.91
CA GLN A 105 -12.86 -10.89 -3.08
C GLN A 105 -12.21 -9.54 -2.76
N GLY A 106 -12.27 -9.05 -1.51
CA GLY A 106 -11.59 -7.84 -1.05
C GLY A 106 -10.19 -8.11 -0.45
N ARG A 107 -9.98 -9.31 0.12
CA ARG A 107 -8.70 -9.69 0.74
C ARG A 107 -7.56 -9.88 -0.26
N VAL A 108 -7.83 -10.48 -1.44
CA VAL A 108 -6.80 -10.69 -2.47
C VAL A 108 -6.31 -9.36 -3.07
N PRO A 109 -7.19 -8.44 -3.53
CA PRO A 109 -6.77 -7.11 -3.97
C PRO A 109 -5.97 -6.36 -2.92
N LEU A 110 -6.38 -6.44 -1.65
CA LEU A 110 -5.67 -5.82 -0.54
C LEU A 110 -4.26 -6.40 -0.36
N ALA A 111 -4.11 -7.74 -0.36
CA ALA A 111 -2.81 -8.41 -0.26
C ALA A 111 -1.89 -8.07 -1.44
N LEU A 112 -2.45 -7.97 -2.65
CA LEU A 112 -1.71 -7.55 -3.84
C LEU A 112 -1.26 -6.09 -3.76
N ARG A 113 -2.12 -5.19 -3.25
CA ARG A 113 -1.76 -3.78 -2.99
C ARG A 113 -0.62 -3.66 -1.99
N TRP A 114 -0.67 -4.44 -0.91
CA TRP A 114 0.41 -4.48 0.07
C TRP A 114 1.71 -5.00 -0.54
N LEU A 115 1.66 -6.13 -1.27
CA LEU A 115 2.85 -6.71 -1.89
C LEU A 115 3.46 -5.74 -2.92
N ALA A 116 2.63 -5.12 -3.74
CA ALA A 116 3.06 -4.12 -4.69
C ALA A 116 3.68 -2.90 -3.97
N ALA A 117 3.04 -2.38 -2.92
CA ALA A 117 3.60 -1.31 -2.11
C ALA A 117 4.97 -1.68 -1.54
N PHE A 118 5.12 -2.87 -0.96
CA PHE A 118 6.42 -3.32 -0.45
C PHE A 118 7.48 -3.42 -1.57
N VAL A 119 7.16 -4.08 -2.68
CA VAL A 119 8.09 -4.27 -3.80
C VAL A 119 8.49 -2.94 -4.44
N PHE A 120 7.54 -2.06 -4.73
CA PHE A 120 7.85 -0.75 -5.33
C PHE A 120 8.57 0.17 -4.36
N TYR A 121 8.30 0.07 -3.06
CA TYR A 121 9.03 0.82 -2.05
C TYR A 121 10.50 0.42 -2.01
N ALA A 122 10.77 -0.89 -1.92
CA ALA A 122 12.14 -1.41 -1.96
C ALA A 122 12.85 -1.06 -3.28
N ALA A 123 12.16 -1.22 -4.42
CA ALA A 123 12.71 -0.86 -5.72
C ALA A 123 13.03 0.64 -5.83
N ALA A 124 12.18 1.52 -5.29
CA ALA A 124 12.41 2.95 -5.30
C ALA A 124 13.63 3.36 -4.45
N ILE A 125 13.81 2.75 -3.28
CA ILE A 125 14.99 2.98 -2.42
C ILE A 125 16.27 2.58 -3.17
N VAL A 126 16.30 1.37 -3.74
CA VAL A 126 17.45 0.85 -4.48
C VAL A 126 17.75 1.73 -5.70
N PHE A 127 16.73 2.06 -6.49
CA PHE A 127 16.88 2.88 -7.70
C PHE A 127 17.39 4.29 -7.41
N SER A 128 16.92 4.91 -6.32
CA SER A 128 17.30 6.28 -5.93
C SER A 128 18.61 6.34 -5.13
N GLY A 129 19.17 5.19 -4.73
CA GLY A 129 20.38 5.12 -3.91
C GLY A 129 20.18 5.77 -2.53
N LEU A 130 19.00 5.62 -1.95
CA LEU A 130 18.75 5.99 -0.56
C LEU A 130 19.43 4.98 0.38
N PRO A 131 20.00 5.42 1.51
CA PRO A 131 20.49 4.51 2.55
C PRO A 131 19.37 3.61 3.07
N ASP A 132 19.68 2.39 3.47
CA ASP A 132 18.68 1.43 3.97
C ASP A 132 17.98 1.87 5.28
N SER A 133 18.62 2.78 6.03
CA SER A 133 18.05 3.34 7.27
C SER A 133 17.39 4.68 7.02
N SER A 134 16.08 4.76 7.29
CA SER A 134 15.27 5.97 7.17
C SER A 134 15.71 7.10 8.12
N GLY A 135 16.38 6.77 9.23
CA GLY A 135 16.95 7.75 10.15
C GLY A 135 18.13 8.56 9.60
N VAL A 136 18.64 8.21 8.41
CA VAL A 136 19.81 8.83 7.77
C VAL A 136 19.43 9.53 6.46
N TRP A 137 18.13 9.69 6.19
CA TRP A 137 17.62 10.32 4.96
C TRP A 137 17.73 11.85 5.05
N VAL A 138 18.98 12.34 5.09
CA VAL A 138 19.33 13.76 5.20
C VAL A 138 19.41 14.43 3.82
N ARG A 139 19.44 13.65 2.71
CA ARG A 139 19.56 14.18 1.34
C ARG A 139 18.18 14.36 0.70
N PRO A 140 17.65 15.60 0.58
CA PRO A 140 16.28 15.86 0.14
C PRO A 140 16.00 15.32 -1.27
N ALA A 141 16.95 15.52 -2.19
CA ALA A 141 16.78 15.16 -3.61
C ALA A 141 16.60 13.64 -3.84
N ARG A 142 17.32 12.78 -3.09
CA ARG A 142 17.16 11.32 -3.25
C ARG A 142 15.84 10.82 -2.65
N ALA A 143 15.45 11.38 -1.51
CA ALA A 143 14.17 11.10 -0.89
C ALA A 143 12.99 11.51 -1.79
N ALA A 144 13.07 12.70 -2.39
CA ALA A 144 12.09 13.21 -3.34
C ALA A 144 12.01 12.33 -4.60
N LEU A 145 13.14 11.95 -5.20
CA LEU A 145 13.17 11.04 -6.33
C LEU A 145 12.55 9.68 -5.98
N SER A 146 12.90 9.10 -4.83
CA SER A 146 12.32 7.83 -4.39
C SER A 146 10.82 7.93 -4.18
N GLY A 147 10.35 9.01 -3.54
CA GLY A 147 8.92 9.28 -3.35
C GLY A 147 8.19 9.37 -4.68
N ALA A 148 8.73 10.14 -5.63
CA ALA A 148 8.15 10.27 -6.96
C ALA A 148 8.03 8.91 -7.67
N VAL A 149 9.11 8.13 -7.73
CA VAL A 149 9.11 6.82 -8.37
C VAL A 149 8.11 5.87 -7.70
N TYR A 150 8.13 5.81 -6.37
CA TYR A 150 7.25 4.95 -5.60
C TYR A 150 5.77 5.27 -5.82
N PHE A 151 5.38 6.55 -5.65
CA PHE A 151 3.98 6.95 -5.75
C PHE A 151 3.47 6.93 -7.20
N ALA A 152 4.33 7.20 -8.19
CA ALA A 152 3.99 7.03 -9.60
C ALA A 152 3.71 5.56 -9.94
N ALA A 153 4.55 4.64 -9.47
CA ALA A 153 4.35 3.21 -9.69
C ALA A 153 3.04 2.72 -9.07
N LEU A 154 2.72 3.15 -7.85
CA LEU A 154 1.44 2.83 -7.22
C LEU A 154 0.24 3.42 -7.98
N GLY A 155 0.33 4.68 -8.40
CA GLY A 155 -0.68 5.33 -9.22
C GLY A 155 -0.92 4.57 -10.54
N ALA A 156 0.15 4.16 -11.21
CA ALA A 156 0.07 3.37 -12.45
C ALA A 156 -0.58 1.99 -12.23
N MET A 157 -0.26 1.32 -11.12
CA MET A 157 -0.87 0.04 -10.77
C MET A 157 -2.37 0.15 -10.49
N GLU A 158 -2.79 1.17 -9.75
CA GLU A 158 -4.21 1.46 -9.53
C GLU A 158 -4.91 1.81 -10.86
N LEU A 159 -4.29 2.66 -11.69
CA LEU A 159 -4.84 3.07 -12.98
C LEU A 159 -5.00 1.91 -13.97
N SER A 160 -4.09 0.93 -13.93
CA SER A 160 -4.16 -0.26 -14.77
C SER A 160 -5.35 -1.19 -14.45
N GLY A 161 -6.04 -0.96 -13.32
CA GLY A 161 -7.10 -1.86 -12.84
C GLY A 161 -6.56 -3.22 -12.39
N PHE A 162 -5.25 -3.33 -12.12
CA PHE A 162 -4.61 -4.59 -11.76
C PHE A 162 -5.26 -5.23 -10.53
N TYR A 163 -5.53 -4.44 -9.49
CA TYR A 163 -6.09 -4.94 -8.24
C TYR A 163 -7.56 -5.36 -8.34
N GLU A 164 -8.33 -4.81 -9.29
CA GLU A 164 -9.75 -5.16 -9.44
C GLU A 164 -9.92 -6.43 -10.28
N THR A 165 -9.37 -6.43 -11.49
CA THR A 165 -9.60 -7.50 -12.48
C THR A 165 -8.33 -7.99 -13.16
N GLY A 166 -7.27 -7.18 -13.21
CA GLY A 166 -6.03 -7.57 -13.90
C GLY A 166 -5.37 -8.79 -13.28
N TRP A 167 -5.35 -8.90 -11.96
CA TRP A 167 -4.80 -10.08 -11.27
C TRP A 167 -5.57 -11.36 -11.59
N LYS A 168 -6.89 -11.30 -11.78
CA LYS A 168 -7.70 -12.46 -12.19
C LYS A 168 -7.33 -12.90 -13.59
N LYS A 169 -7.15 -11.95 -14.51
CA LYS A 169 -6.70 -12.24 -15.89
C LYS A 169 -5.32 -12.89 -15.90
N ALA A 170 -4.38 -12.34 -15.13
CA ALA A 170 -3.03 -12.89 -14.99
C ALA A 170 -3.05 -14.31 -14.40
N ALA A 171 -3.84 -14.53 -13.32
CA ALA A 171 -3.98 -15.83 -12.72
C ALA A 171 -4.61 -16.87 -13.68
N ARG A 172 -5.65 -16.48 -14.45
CA ARG A 172 -6.25 -17.35 -15.47
C ARG A 172 -5.23 -17.74 -16.53
N PHE A 173 -4.47 -16.77 -17.04
CA PHE A 173 -3.44 -17.03 -18.04
C PHE A 173 -2.38 -18.03 -17.54
N VAL A 174 -1.94 -17.90 -16.29
CA VAL A 174 -0.98 -18.84 -15.68
C VAL A 174 -1.59 -20.24 -15.55
N ILE A 175 -2.82 -20.34 -15.04
CA ILE A 175 -3.54 -21.62 -14.88
C ILE A 175 -3.81 -22.30 -16.23
N GLU A 176 -4.12 -21.52 -17.27
CA GLU A 176 -4.36 -22.04 -18.63
C GLU A 176 -3.07 -22.54 -19.29
N LYS A 177 -1.92 -21.92 -18.98
CA LYS A 177 -0.61 -22.36 -19.47
C LYS A 177 -0.02 -23.54 -18.70
N ASP A 178 -0.36 -23.69 -17.42
CA ASP A 178 0.05 -24.83 -16.61
C ASP A 178 -1.17 -25.41 -15.87
N PRO A 179 -1.87 -26.37 -16.48
CA PRO A 179 -3.03 -27.02 -15.86
C PRO A 179 -2.70 -27.69 -14.52
N ALA A 180 -1.45 -28.15 -14.32
CA ALA A 180 -1.02 -28.73 -13.05
C ALA A 180 -0.90 -27.69 -11.94
N ALA A 181 -0.73 -26.41 -12.27
CA ALA A 181 -0.82 -25.32 -11.31
C ALA A 181 -2.23 -25.23 -10.71
N ARG A 182 -3.28 -25.55 -11.47
CA ARG A 182 -4.66 -25.55 -10.96
C ARG A 182 -4.81 -26.45 -9.73
N ASP A 183 -4.27 -27.66 -9.80
CA ASP A 183 -4.43 -28.68 -8.76
C ASP A 183 -3.60 -28.38 -7.51
N ARG A 184 -2.59 -27.50 -7.63
CA ARG A 184 -1.76 -27.03 -6.51
C ARG A 184 -2.33 -25.80 -5.80
N LEU A 185 -3.27 -25.09 -6.43
CA LEU A 185 -3.86 -23.90 -5.85
C LEU A 185 -5.02 -24.25 -4.90
N PRO A 186 -5.17 -23.56 -3.77
CA PRO A 186 -6.26 -23.82 -2.85
C PRO A 186 -7.61 -23.48 -3.50
N ALA A 187 -8.64 -24.29 -3.20
CA ALA A 187 -9.96 -24.21 -3.85
C ALA A 187 -10.61 -22.82 -3.76
N TRP A 188 -10.37 -22.09 -2.67
CA TRP A 188 -10.90 -20.73 -2.48
C TRP A 188 -10.30 -19.73 -3.48
N LEU A 189 -9.03 -19.91 -3.87
CA LEU A 189 -8.34 -19.04 -4.82
C LEU A 189 -8.84 -19.29 -6.25
N ILE A 190 -9.04 -20.57 -6.61
CA ILE A 190 -9.66 -20.94 -7.89
C ILE A 190 -11.07 -20.32 -8.00
N LYS A 191 -11.87 -20.43 -6.92
CA LYS A 191 -13.19 -19.79 -6.84
C LYS A 191 -13.11 -18.27 -6.99
N ALA A 192 -12.09 -17.62 -6.43
CA ALA A 192 -11.89 -16.17 -6.56
C ALA A 192 -11.48 -15.75 -7.99
N VAL A 193 -10.73 -16.59 -8.71
CA VAL A 193 -10.26 -16.34 -10.08
C VAL A 193 -11.37 -16.54 -11.12
N TYR A 194 -12.14 -17.64 -11.02
CA TYR A 194 -13.18 -17.98 -12.00
C TYR A 194 -14.59 -17.48 -11.63
N GLY A 195 -14.80 -17.07 -10.38
CA GLY A 195 -16.13 -16.75 -9.85
C GLY A 195 -16.92 -18.01 -9.49
N THR A 196 -18.01 -17.85 -8.75
CA THR A 196 -19.04 -18.89 -8.61
C THR A 196 -19.73 -19.05 -9.96
N ARG A 197 -19.62 -20.24 -10.58
CA ARG A 197 -20.70 -20.72 -11.44
C ARG A 197 -21.89 -21.10 -10.58
#